data_AF-A0AAZ3RGN0-F1
#
_entry.id   AF-A0AAZ3RGN0-F1
#
_cell.length_a   1.000
_cell.length_b   1.000
_cell.length_c   1.000
_cell.angle_alpha   90.00
_cell.angle_beta   90.00
_cell.angle_gamma   90.00
#
_symmetry.space_group_name_H-M   'P 1'
#
loop_
_entity.id
_entity.type
_entity.pdbx_description
1 polymer ?
#
loop_
_entity_poly.entity_id
_entity_poly.type
_entity_poly.pdbx_seq_one_letter_code
_entity_poly.pdbx_strand_id
1 'polypeptide(L)' 'MLVHANISVDESTIRKTLNKNGVHGRTPQKKPLLSKENTAAHLKFAKVHLDVPQLFWQNI' A
#
# COMPACT_ATOMS: atom_id res chain seq x y z
N MET A 1 -23.47 2.22 15.66
CA MET A 1 -23.59 1.55 16.98
C MET A 1 -22.59 0.40 17.05
N LEU A 2 -21.80 0.29 18.13
CA LEU A 2 -21.08 -0.94 18.45
C LEU A 2 -22.10 -1.94 19.00
N VAL A 3 -22.61 -2.80 18.11
CA VAL A 3 -23.75 -3.69 18.35
C VAL A 3 -23.50 -4.68 19.50
N HIS A 4 -22.24 -4.89 19.89
CA HIS A 4 -21.86 -5.87 20.92
C HIS A 4 -21.97 -5.38 22.37
N ALA A 5 -22.13 -4.08 22.62
CA ALA A 5 -22.09 -3.52 23.98
C ALA A 5 -23.39 -2.82 24.43
N ASN A 6 -24.40 -2.70 23.56
CA ASN A 6 -25.62 -1.92 23.83
C ASN A 6 -25.36 -0.45 24.26
N ILE A 7 -24.17 0.09 23.96
CA ILE A 7 -23.79 1.47 24.25
C ILE A 7 -24.00 2.30 22.99
N SER A 8 -24.84 3.33 23.08
CA SER A 8 -24.98 4.33 22.03
C SER A 8 -23.80 5.30 22.12
N VAL A 9 -22.87 5.20 21.17
CA VAL A 9 -21.71 6.08 21.03
C VAL A 9 -21.74 6.69 19.64
N ASP A 10 -21.42 7.99 19.57
CA ASP A 10 -21.29 8.70 18.29
C ASP A 10 -20.14 8.11 17.43
N GLU A 11 -20.33 8.09 16.12
CA GLU A 11 -19.36 7.54 15.18
C GLU A 11 -17.99 8.25 15.28
N SER A 12 -17.98 9.56 15.52
CA SER A 12 -16.73 10.33 15.66
C SER A 12 -15.93 9.88 16.88
N THR A 13 -16.59 9.44 17.95
CA THR A 13 -15.93 8.94 19.17
C THR A 13 -15.28 7.58 18.92
N ILE A 14 -15.96 6.72 18.15
CA ILE A 14 -15.39 5.44 17.69
C ILE A 14 -14.14 5.71 16.85
N ARG A 15 -14.25 6.59 15.84
CA ARG A 15 -13.16 6.92 14.93
C ARG A 15 -11.95 7.54 15.66
N LYS A 16 -12.18 8.48 16.58
CA LYS A 16 -11.12 9.08 17.41
C LYS A 16 -10.40 8.03 18.25
N THR A 17 -11.14 7.12 18.88
CA THR A 17 -10.58 6.03 19.68
C THR A 17 -9.75 5.07 18.83
N LEU A 18 -10.25 4.67 17.65
CA LEU A 18 -9.51 3.82 16.72
C LEU A 18 -8.21 4.48 16.27
N ASN A 19 -8.25 5.74 15.86
CA ASN A 19 -7.06 6.48 15.41
C ASN A 19 -6.02 6.66 16.53
N LYS A 20 -6.45 6.95 17.77
CA LYS A 20 -5.55 7.04 18.94
C LYS A 20 -4.83 5.71 19.21
N ASN A 21 -5.49 4.58 18.95
CA ASN A 21 -4.93 3.24 19.11
C ASN A 21 -4.21 2.74 17.83
N GLY A 22 -4.01 3.60 16.83
CA GLY A 22 -3.32 3.24 15.59
C GLY A 22 -4.12 2.35 14.62
N VAL A 23 -5.42 2.16 14.86
CA VAL A 23 -6.29 1.41 13.97
C VAL A 23 -6.81 2.34 12.89
N HIS A 24 -6.31 2.15 11.67
CA HIS A 24 -6.65 2.97 10.52
C HIS A 24 -7.46 2.15 9.52
N GLY A 25 -8.46 2.78 8.89
CA GLY A 25 -9.09 2.23 7.70
C GLY A 25 -8.05 2.09 6.59
N ARG A 26 -7.80 0.86 6.12
CA ARG A 26 -6.91 0.58 4.99
C ARG A 26 -7.67 -0.26 3.98
N THR A 27 -7.44 0.04 2.71
CA THR A 27 -7.98 -0.74 1.60
C THR A 27 -6.92 -1.71 1.11
N PRO A 28 -7.21 -3.01 0.94
CA PRO A 28 -6.27 -3.95 0.33
C PRO A 28 -5.95 -3.50 -1.10
N GLN A 29 -4.65 -3.43 -1.44
CA GLN A 29 -4.20 -3.10 -2.79
C GLN A 29 -4.03 -4.38 -3.61
N LYS A 30 -4.50 -4.36 -4.87
CA LYS A 30 -4.26 -5.43 -5.83
C LYS A 30 -2.78 -5.40 -6.23
N LYS A 31 -2.06 -6.48 -5.96
CA LYS A 31 -0.66 -6.66 -6.42
C LYS A 31 -0.63 -7.68 -7.56
N PRO A 32 0.28 -7.52 -8.54
CA PRO A 32 0.48 -8.53 -9.56
C PRO A 32 1.01 -9.82 -8.93
N LEU A 33 0.54 -10.96 -9.45
CA LEU A 33 1.04 -12.27 -9.06
C LEU A 33 2.32 -12.55 -9.86
N LEU A 34 3.45 -12.08 -9.33
CA LEU A 34 4.76 -12.31 -9.93
C LEU A 34 5.43 -13.53 -9.30
N SER A 35 6.04 -14.36 -10.16
CA SER A 35 6.98 -15.37 -9.68
C SER A 35 8.20 -14.69 -9.02
N LYS A 36 8.92 -15.45 -8.19
CA LYS A 36 10.17 -14.96 -7.58
C LYS A 36 11.20 -14.59 -8.65
N GLU A 37 11.25 -15.36 -9.72
CA GLU A 37 12.14 -15.12 -10.87
C GLU A 37 11.82 -13.80 -11.58
N ASN A 38 10.54 -13.54 -11.87
CA ASN A 38 10.13 -12.30 -12.53
C ASN A 38 10.40 -11.08 -11.63
N THR A 39 10.16 -11.23 -10.33
CA THR A 39 10.49 -10.18 -9.35
C THR A 39 11.99 -9.88 -9.35
N ALA A 40 12.84 -10.91 -9.34
CA ALA A 40 14.29 -10.74 -9.40
C ALA A 40 14.75 -10.12 -10.73
N ALA A 41 14.15 -10.52 -11.84
CA ALA A 41 14.44 -9.95 -13.16
C ALA A 41 14.07 -8.46 -13.23
N HIS A 42 12.89 -8.08 -12.72
CA HIS A 42 12.47 -6.67 -12.63
C HIS A 42 13.42 -5.85 -11.77
N LEU A 43 13.83 -6.37 -10.61
CA LEU A 43 14.78 -5.69 -9.73
C LEU A 43 16.17 -5.54 -10.37
N LYS A 44 16.65 -6.57 -11.07
CA LYS A 44 17.92 -6.52 -11.79
C LYS A 44 17.88 -5.48 -12.90
N PHE A 45 16.80 -5.47 -13.69
CA PHE A 45 16.60 -4.47 -14.74
C PHE A 45 16.58 -3.05 -14.17
N ALA A 46 15.79 -2.80 -13.13
CA ALA A 46 15.69 -1.50 -12.49
C ALA A 46 17.04 -1.01 -11.94
N LYS A 47 17.82 -1.88 -11.31
CA LYS A 47 19.16 -1.53 -10.81
C LYS A 47 20.12 -1.15 -11.92
N VAL A 48 20.13 -1.89 -13.02
CA VAL A 48 21.03 -1.62 -14.16
C VAL A 48 20.70 -0.29 -14.82
N HIS A 49 19.42 0.10 -14.84
CA HIS A 49 18.97 1.30 -15.55
C HIS A 49 18.62 2.49 -14.63
N LEU A 50 19.03 2.44 -13.36
CA LEU A 50 18.70 3.49 -12.39
C LEU A 50 19.31 4.83 -12.77
N ASP A 51 20.56 4.82 -13.25
CA ASP A 51 21.34 6.02 -13.60
C ASP A 51 21.41 6.27 -15.12
N VAL A 52 20.58 5.58 -15.88
CA VAL A 52 20.58 5.69 -17.33
C VAL A 52 19.95 7.03 -17.75
N PRO A 53 20.65 7.85 -18.56
CA PRO A 53 20.19 9.20 -18.89
C PRO A 53 18.90 9.16 -19.71
N GLN A 54 18.06 10.19 -19.54
CA GLN A 54 16.77 10.29 -20.23
C GLN A 54 16.88 10.18 -21.77
N LEU A 55 17.99 10.66 -22.35
CA LEU A 55 18.26 10.58 -23.79
C LEU A 55 18.30 9.13 -24.30
N PHE A 56 18.72 8.16 -23.47
CA PHE A 56 18.66 6.74 -23.82
C PHE A 56 17.21 6.28 -23.99
N TRP A 57 16.34 6.63 -23.03
CA TRP A 57 14.93 6.25 -23.07
C TRP A 57 14.12 6.94 -24.16
N GLN A 58 14.56 8.09 -24.65
CA GLN A 58 13.92 8.79 -25.77
C GLN A 58 14.22 8.13 -27.13
N ASN A 59 15.23 7.27 -27.19
CA ASN A 59 15.70 6.60 -28.40
C ASN A 59 15.43 5.08 -28.40
N ILE A 60 14.61 4.58 -27.47
CA ILE A 60 14.13 3.20 -27.37
C ILE A 60 12.68 3.16 -27.83
#